data_AF-A0A2J7ZH67-F1
#
_entry.id   AF-A0A2J7ZH67-F1
#
_cell.length_a   1.000
_cell.length_b   1.000
_cell.length_c   1.000
_cell.angle_alpha   90.00
_cell.angle_beta   90.00
_cell.angle_gamma   90.00
#
_symmetry.space_group_name_H-M   'P 1'
#
loop_
_entity.id
_entity.type
_entity.pdbx_description
1 polymer ?
#
loop_
_entity_poly.entity_id
_entity_poly.type
_entity_poly.pdbx_seq_one_letter_code
_entity_poly.pdbx_strand_id
1 'polypeptide(L)' 'HSVQLISTRNGELLERVDAHDSTITHLAWCPLPRPMGPEAGGAAAFVFATSSRDRRVRVWRAPKF' A
#
# COMPACT_ATOMS: atom_id res chain seq x y z
N HIS A 1 2.65 0.09 -12.96
CA HIS A 1 3.60 -0.84 -12.33
C HIS A 1 3.94 -0.39 -10.92
N SER A 2 4.28 0.89 -10.66
CA SER A 2 4.66 1.35 -9.31
C SER A 2 3.58 2.16 -8.56
N VAL A 3 3.67 2.20 -7.22
CA VAL A 3 2.96 3.12 -6.32
C VAL A 3 3.97 4.04 -5.64
N GLN A 4 3.58 5.30 -5.43
CA GLN A 4 4.36 6.26 -4.63
C GLN A 4 3.52 6.69 -3.43
N LEU A 5 4.12 6.60 -2.25
CA LEU A 5 3.52 7.04 -0.99
C LEU A 5 4.17 8.37 -0.61
N ILE A 6 3.34 9.39 -0.48
CA ILE A 6 3.77 10.77 -0.27
C ILE A 6 3.17 11.27 1.04
N SER A 7 4.00 11.91 1.86
CA SER A 7 3.57 12.54 3.09
C SER A 7 2.63 13.71 2.80
N THR A 8 1.43 13.68 3.38
CA THR A 8 0.48 14.78 3.25
C THR A 8 0.87 16.01 4.08
N ARG A 9 1.82 15.87 5.01
CA ARG A 9 2.28 16.98 5.87
C ARG A 9 3.23 17.92 5.14
N ASN A 10 4.20 17.36 4.41
CA ASN A 10 5.31 18.11 3.81
C ASN A 10 5.54 17.79 2.33
N GLY A 11 4.77 16.88 1.74
CA GLY A 11 4.89 16.52 0.31
C GLY A 11 6.09 15.62 -0.01
N GLU A 12 6.83 15.15 0.99
CA GLU A 12 7.99 14.29 0.76
C GLU A 12 7.57 12.89 0.30
N LEU A 13 8.35 12.32 -0.63
CA LEU A 13 8.23 10.92 -1.02
C LEU A 13 8.69 10.04 0.14
N LEU A 14 7.77 9.29 0.73
CA LEU A 14 8.05 8.34 1.80
C LEU A 14 8.57 7.02 1.24
N GLU A 15 7.92 6.52 0.18
CA GLU A 15 8.24 5.22 -0.39
C GLU A 15 7.84 5.12 -1.86
N ARG A 16 8.62 4.38 -2.64
CA ARG A 16 8.25 3.92 -3.99
C ARG A 16 8.22 2.40 -4.00
N VAL A 17 7.10 1.83 -4.40
CA VAL A 17 6.87 0.38 -4.44
C VAL A 17 6.65 -0.04 -5.89
N ASP A 18 7.46 -0.97 -6.39
CA ASP A 18 7.21 -1.63 -7.68
C ASP A 18 6.12 -2.69 -7.50
N ALA A 19 4.87 -2.21 -7.50
CA ALA A 19 3.72 -2.96 -7.05
C ALA A 19 3.23 -4.04 -8.03
N HIS A 20 3.41 -3.88 -9.34
CA HIS A 20 2.77 -4.71 -10.36
C HIS A 20 3.59 -4.78 -11.66
N ASP A 21 3.45 -5.86 -12.43
CA ASP A 21 4.17 -6.06 -13.70
C ASP A 21 3.46 -5.37 -14.89
N SER A 22 2.37 -4.67 -14.62
CA SER A 22 1.57 -3.95 -15.62
C SER A 22 0.99 -2.66 -15.06
N THR A 23 0.11 -2.02 -15.83
CA THR A 23 -0.56 -0.77 -15.45
C THR A 23 -1.51 -1.03 -14.28
N ILE A 24 -1.33 -0.26 -13.21
CA ILE A 24 -2.26 -0.23 -12.08
C ILE A 24 -3.53 0.48 -12.56
N THR A 25 -4.67 -0.14 -12.35
CA THR A 25 -5.99 0.37 -12.77
C THR A 25 -6.75 1.02 -11.65
N HIS A 26 -6.46 0.66 -10.40
CA HIS A 26 -7.10 1.24 -9.23
C HIS A 26 -6.22 1.14 -7.99
N LEU A 27 -6.42 2.07 -7.05
CA LEU A 27 -5.80 2.07 -5.73
C LEU A 27 -6.82 2.58 -4.71
N ALA A 28 -6.94 1.89 -3.57
CA ALA A 28 -7.82 2.32 -2.49
C ALA A 28 -7.22 2.00 -1.12
N TRP A 29 -7.27 2.97 -0.21
CA TRP A 29 -6.95 2.77 1.21
C TRP A 29 -8.07 2.03 1.93
N CYS A 30 -7.71 1.17 2.88
CA CYS A 30 -8.67 0.68 3.85
C CYS A 30 -9.02 1.82 4.81
N PRO A 31 -10.32 2.12 5.04
CA PRO A 31 -10.71 3.25 5.88
C PRO A 31 -10.37 3.06 7.36
N LEU A 32 -10.10 1.82 7.78
CA LEU A 32 -9.76 1.46 9.16
C LEU A 32 -8.49 0.61 9.18
N PRO A 33 -7.65 0.74 10.22
CA PRO A 33 -6.49 -0.13 10.38
C PRO A 33 -6.93 -1.59 10.55
N ARG A 34 -6.14 -2.53 10.03
CA ARG A 34 -6.42 -3.96 10.10
C ARG A 34 -5.50 -4.64 11.11
N PRO A 35 -6.00 -5.59 11.91
CA PRO A 35 -5.13 -6.41 12.75
C PRO A 35 -4.17 -7.20 11.86
N MET A 36 -2.89 -7.17 12.19
CA MET A 36 -1.86 -7.87 11.46
C MET A 36 -1.49 -9.15 12.20
N GLY A 37 -1.18 -10.22 11.45
CA GLY A 37 -0.67 -11.45 12.03
C GLY A 37 0.67 -11.24 12.76
N PRO A 38 1.10 -12.21 13.59
CA PRO A 38 2.36 -12.12 14.34
C PRO A 38 3.57 -11.84 13.44
N GLU A 39 3.63 -12.48 12.27
CA GLU A 39 4.71 -12.34 11.29
C GLU A 39 4.77 -10.93 10.67
N ALA A 40 3.66 -10.20 10.71
CA ALA A 40 3.56 -8.82 10.25
C ALA A 40 3.65 -7.81 11.43
N GLY A 41 4.21 -8.23 12.57
CA GLY A 41 4.49 -7.38 13.72
C GLY A 41 3.32 -7.21 14.71
N GLY A 42 2.25 -7.99 14.57
CA GLY A 42 1.16 -8.16 15.55
C GLY A 42 0.25 -6.95 15.83
N ALA A 43 0.72 -5.73 15.54
CA ALA A 43 -0.02 -4.50 15.74
C ALA A 43 -0.92 -4.18 14.53
N ALA A 44 -2.03 -3.49 14.77
CA ALA A 44 -2.89 -3.01 13.70
C ALA A 44 -2.14 -2.03 12.78
N ALA A 45 -2.39 -2.12 11.47
CA ALA A 45 -1.73 -1.27 10.48
C ALA A 45 -2.73 -0.74 9.43
N PHE A 46 -2.47 0.46 8.92
CA PHE A 46 -3.14 0.93 7.71
C PHE A 46 -2.64 0.14 6.51
N VAL A 47 -3.57 -0.22 5.63
CA VAL A 47 -3.29 -0.97 4.42
C VAL A 47 -4.02 -0.35 3.23
N PHE A 48 -3.50 -0.56 2.03
CA PHE A 48 -4.16 -0.21 0.78
C PHE A 48 -4.10 -1.37 -0.20
N ALA A 49 -5.04 -1.39 -1.13
CA ALA A 49 -5.10 -2.38 -2.19
C ALA A 49 -4.86 -1.73 -3.55
N THR A 50 -4.20 -2.46 -4.44
CA THR A 50 -3.99 -2.09 -5.83
C THR A 50 -4.56 -3.17 -6.75
N SER A 51 -5.21 -2.77 -7.84
CA SER A 51 -5.58 -3.67 -8.94
C SER A 51 -4.82 -3.29 -10.20
N SER A 52 -4.53 -4.27 -11.05
CA SER A 52 -3.68 -4.08 -12.23
C SER A 52 -4.11 -4.94 -13.42
N ARG A 53 -3.70 -4.53 -14.62
CA ARG A 53 -3.86 -5.31 -15.87
C ARG A 53 -3.06 -6.63 -15.88
N ASP A 54 -2.16 -6.83 -14.93
CA ASP A 54 -1.49 -8.12 -14.71
C ASP A 54 -2.40 -9.21 -14.09
N ARG A 55 -3.70 -8.90 -13.92
CA ARG A 55 -4.73 -9.78 -13.37
C ARG A 55 -4.52 -10.11 -11.89
N ARG A 56 -3.81 -9.25 -11.15
CA ARG A 56 -3.61 -9.38 -9.71
C ARG A 56 -4.21 -8.21 -8.95
N VAL A 57 -4.68 -8.51 -7.74
CA VAL A 57 -4.88 -7.54 -6.66
C VAL A 57 -3.82 -7.80 -5.62
N ARG A 58 -3.18 -6.75 -5.11
CA ARG A 58 -2.18 -6.84 -4.04
C ARG A 58 -2.58 -5.90 -2.90
N VAL A 59 -2.26 -6.31 -1.68
CA VAL A 59 -2.51 -5.54 -0.46
C VAL A 59 -1.18 -5.19 0.18
N TRP A 60 -1.03 -3.92 0.55
CA TRP A 60 0.21 -3.34 1.02
C TRP A 60 0.00 -2.72 2.38
N ARG A 61 1.00 -2.84 3.24
CA ARG A 61 1.06 -2.11 4.50
C ARG A 61 1.56 -0.69 4.24
N ALA A 62 1.00 0.30 4.94
CA ALA A 62 1.59 1.63 4.97
C ALA A 62 2.98 1.60 5.63
N PRO A 63 3.94 2.41 5.15
CA PRO A 63 5.22 2.59 5.80
C PRO A 63 5.03 3.10 7.24
N LYS A 64 5.93 2.68 8.12
CA LYS A 64 5.97 3.19 9.50
C LYS A 64 6.49 4.64 9.45
N PHE A 65 5.84 5.51 10.21
CA PHE A 65 6.26 6.91 10.40
C PHE A 65 7.37 6.99 11.45
#